data_AF-A0A353PBA2-F1
#
_entry.id   AF-A0A353PBA2-F1
#
_cell.length_a   1.000
_cell.length_b   1.000
_cell.length_c   1.000
_cell.angle_alpha   90.00
_cell.angle_beta   90.00
_cell.angle_gamma   90.00
#
_symmetry.space_group_name_H-M   'P 1'
#
loop_
_entity.id
_entity.type
_entity.pdbx_description
1 polymer ?
#
loop_
_entity_poly.entity_id
_entity_poly.type
_entity_poly.pdbx_seq_one_letter_code
_entity_poly.pdbx_strand_id
1 'polypeptide(L)'
;SDDYAELLGLCSHEYFHSWHVKRIRPAPLAGADLSMEAYTRQLWVFEGITSYYDELTLLRAGCVGPEQYLGRLARTLTRLWRTPGRFQQSVAESSFDAWIKLYKADEATPNHTVSYYTKGGVIALCLDLLLRRESAGAQSLDDVMRMLWTRHGASNEPVPEGGFEALVDSLGHATVSRSLRSWVYDRDELPVAELLRDFGVTLRWASARDARDTGGYGEPPPQ
;
A
#
# COMPACT_ATOMS: atom_id res chain seq x y z
N SER A 1 -22.65 4.12 9.52
CA SER A 1 -21.72 4.43 10.62
C SER A 1 -20.30 4.13 10.16
N ASP A 2 -19.29 4.62 10.86
CA ASP A 2 -17.90 4.31 10.53
C ASP A 2 -17.57 2.83 10.72
N ASP A 3 -18.08 2.18 11.78
CA ASP A 3 -17.91 0.74 12.03
C ASP A 3 -18.40 -0.13 10.85
N TYR A 4 -19.52 0.25 10.23
CA TYR A 4 -20.03 -0.49 9.07
C TYR A 4 -19.12 -0.33 7.86
N ALA A 5 -18.57 0.86 7.64
CA ALA A 5 -17.62 1.09 6.55
C ALA A 5 -16.27 0.38 6.82
N GLU A 6 -15.85 0.21 8.09
CA GLU A 6 -14.71 -0.64 8.45
C GLU A 6 -14.98 -2.12 8.14
N LEU A 7 -16.17 -2.63 8.49
CA LEU A 7 -16.58 -3.98 8.12
C LEU A 7 -16.58 -4.18 6.59
N LEU A 8 -17.12 -3.22 5.83
CA LEU A 8 -17.08 -3.28 4.37
C LEU A 8 -15.65 -3.24 3.84
N GLY A 9 -14.75 -2.47 4.47
CA GLY A 9 -13.33 -2.43 4.13
C GLY A 9 -12.68 -3.81 4.31
N LEU A 10 -12.92 -4.46 5.46
CA LEU A 10 -12.46 -5.82 5.71
C LEU A 10 -13.02 -6.82 4.68
N CYS A 11 -14.32 -6.76 4.38
CA CYS A 11 -14.92 -7.63 3.36
C CYS A 11 -14.31 -7.36 1.97
N SER A 12 -14.06 -6.10 1.61
CA SER A 12 -13.41 -5.70 0.36
C SER A 12 -11.98 -6.26 0.27
N HIS A 13 -11.23 -6.18 1.36
CA HIS A 13 -9.87 -6.73 1.50
C HIS A 13 -9.84 -8.24 1.23
N GLU A 14 -10.64 -9.01 1.97
CA GLU A 14 -10.71 -10.46 1.83
C GLU A 14 -11.27 -10.89 0.47
N TYR A 15 -12.20 -10.10 -0.09
CA TYR A 15 -12.73 -10.37 -1.42
C TYR A 15 -11.66 -10.17 -2.49
N PHE A 16 -10.88 -9.09 -2.42
CA PHE A 16 -9.75 -8.84 -3.31
C PHE A 16 -8.69 -9.95 -3.22
N HIS A 17 -8.52 -10.54 -2.04
CA HIS A 17 -7.61 -11.66 -1.85
C HIS A 17 -7.94 -12.90 -2.70
N SER A 18 -9.19 -13.05 -3.15
CA SER A 18 -9.59 -14.11 -4.08
C SER A 18 -8.75 -14.12 -5.35
N TRP A 19 -8.31 -12.95 -5.81
CA TRP A 19 -7.32 -12.82 -6.90
C TRP A 19 -5.91 -12.68 -6.35
N HIS A 20 -5.69 -11.76 -5.41
CA HIS A 20 -4.37 -11.35 -4.95
C HIS A 20 -4.02 -12.02 -3.61
N VAL A 21 -3.12 -13.01 -3.59
CA VAL A 21 -2.79 -13.99 -2.53
C VAL A 21 -3.32 -15.39 -2.85
N LYS A 22 -4.60 -15.55 -3.25
CA LYS A 22 -5.13 -16.90 -3.54
C LYS A 22 -4.73 -17.44 -4.91
N ARG A 23 -4.71 -16.59 -5.95
CA ARG A 23 -4.29 -16.96 -7.32
C ARG A 23 -2.95 -16.35 -7.69
N ILE A 24 -2.78 -15.06 -7.44
CA ILE A 24 -1.52 -14.34 -7.64
C ILE A 24 -0.78 -14.36 -6.31
N ARG A 25 0.31 -15.10 -6.19
CA ARG A 25 1.06 -15.24 -4.92
C ARG A 25 2.55 -15.31 -5.15
N PRO A 26 3.39 -14.93 -4.17
CA PRO A 26 4.83 -14.96 -4.36
C PRO A 26 5.33 -16.41 -4.41
N ALA A 27 6.37 -16.65 -5.20
CA ALA A 27 6.96 -17.98 -5.39
C ALA A 27 7.34 -18.70 -4.08
N PRO A 28 7.96 -18.03 -3.08
CA PRO A 28 8.23 -18.67 -1.79
C PRO A 28 6.99 -19.22 -1.08
N LEU A 29 5.81 -18.61 -1.25
CA LEU A 29 4.57 -19.05 -0.58
C LEU A 29 3.78 -20.08 -1.40
N ALA A 30 3.97 -20.15 -2.71
CA ALA A 30 3.23 -21.08 -3.57
C ALA A 30 3.62 -22.55 -3.38
N GLY A 31 4.88 -22.80 -3.00
CA GLY A 31 5.44 -24.13 -2.74
C GLY A 31 6.03 -24.28 -1.34
N ALA A 32 5.57 -23.46 -0.38
CA ALA A 32 6.12 -23.45 0.96
C ALA A 32 5.92 -24.80 1.67
N ASP A 33 7.00 -25.30 2.28
CA ASP A 33 6.89 -26.30 3.35
C ASP A 33 6.35 -25.58 4.60
N LEU A 34 5.14 -25.94 5.03
CA LEU A 34 4.47 -25.31 6.17
C LEU A 34 5.15 -25.58 7.52
N SER A 35 6.19 -26.43 7.56
CA SER A 35 7.00 -26.67 8.75
C SER A 35 8.15 -25.67 8.93
N MET A 36 8.42 -24.81 7.96
CA MET A 36 9.51 -23.82 7.99
C MET A 36 9.02 -22.43 7.57
N GLU A 37 9.78 -21.39 7.93
CA GLU A 37 9.47 -20.03 7.51
C GLU A 37 9.69 -19.84 5.99
N ALA A 38 8.72 -19.20 5.33
CA ALA A 38 8.79 -18.87 3.91
C ALA A 38 9.00 -17.37 3.71
N TYR A 39 10.25 -16.96 3.61
CA TYR A 39 10.64 -15.55 3.50
C TYR A 39 10.33 -14.96 2.12
N THR A 40 9.81 -13.72 2.09
CA THR A 40 9.60 -12.97 0.85
C THR A 40 9.66 -11.47 1.11
N ARG A 41 10.29 -10.72 0.21
CA ARG A 41 10.30 -9.24 0.25
C ARG A 41 9.07 -8.60 -0.38
N GLN A 42 8.09 -9.38 -0.80
CA GLN A 42 7.00 -8.92 -1.67
C GLN A 42 5.65 -8.77 -0.93
N LEU A 43 5.57 -8.93 0.39
CA LEU A 43 4.28 -8.77 1.09
C LEU A 43 3.71 -7.36 0.94
N TRP A 44 4.54 -6.33 0.76
CA TRP A 44 4.04 -4.99 0.41
C TRP A 44 3.25 -4.96 -0.91
N VAL A 45 3.54 -5.86 -1.86
CA VAL A 45 2.71 -6.07 -3.05
C VAL A 45 1.41 -6.71 -2.59
N PHE A 46 1.45 -7.92 -2.04
CA PHE A 46 0.26 -8.75 -1.80
C PHE A 46 -0.71 -8.21 -0.74
N GLU A 47 -0.18 -7.54 0.28
CA GLU A 47 -0.93 -7.03 1.41
C GLU A 47 -1.07 -5.51 1.32
N GLY A 48 0.02 -4.80 0.98
CA GLY A 48 0.02 -3.35 0.86
C GLY A 48 -0.85 -2.85 -0.31
N ILE A 49 -0.72 -3.41 -1.51
CA ILE A 49 -1.60 -3.03 -2.64
C ILE A 49 -3.06 -3.40 -2.34
N THR A 50 -3.28 -4.52 -1.66
CA THR A 50 -4.64 -4.89 -1.22
C THR A 50 -5.21 -3.86 -0.23
N SER A 51 -4.41 -3.34 0.71
CA SER A 51 -4.77 -2.22 1.59
C SER A 51 -4.99 -0.87 0.90
N TYR A 52 -4.61 -0.73 -0.37
CA TYR A 52 -4.99 0.41 -1.19
C TYR A 52 -6.32 0.16 -1.91
N TYR A 53 -6.49 -1.05 -2.45
CA TYR A 53 -7.69 -1.44 -3.18
C TYR A 53 -8.90 -1.69 -2.28
N ASP A 54 -8.74 -2.11 -1.03
CA ASP A 54 -9.87 -2.35 -0.13
C ASP A 54 -10.69 -1.07 0.06
N GLU A 55 -10.05 0.06 0.34
CA GLU A 55 -10.65 1.39 0.49
C GLU A 55 -11.05 2.01 -0.86
N LEU A 56 -10.20 1.90 -1.89
CA LEU A 56 -10.52 2.46 -3.21
C LEU A 56 -11.73 1.76 -3.84
N THR A 57 -11.89 0.45 -3.62
CA THR A 57 -13.03 -0.31 -4.12
C THR A 57 -14.32 0.15 -3.48
N LEU A 58 -14.34 0.48 -2.18
CA LEU A 58 -15.52 1.05 -1.54
C LEU A 58 -15.93 2.38 -2.17
N LEU A 59 -14.97 3.25 -2.48
CA LEU A 59 -15.22 4.50 -3.18
C LEU A 59 -15.79 4.24 -4.59
N ARG A 60 -15.15 3.36 -5.36
CA ARG A 60 -15.56 3.01 -6.73
C ARG A 60 -16.93 2.33 -6.79
N ALA A 61 -17.29 1.57 -5.76
CA ALA A 61 -18.59 0.92 -5.62
C ALA A 61 -19.68 1.85 -5.06
N GLY A 62 -19.33 3.08 -4.67
CA GLY A 62 -20.27 4.04 -4.07
C GLY A 62 -20.69 3.70 -2.63
N CYS A 63 -19.98 2.78 -1.97
CA CYS A 63 -20.23 2.44 -0.56
C CYS A 63 -19.78 3.55 0.40
N VAL A 64 -18.76 4.31 -0.01
CA VAL A 64 -18.28 5.51 0.71
C VAL A 64 -18.15 6.68 -0.27
N GLY A 65 -18.39 7.89 0.21
CA GLY A 65 -18.18 9.11 -0.58
C GLY A 65 -16.71 9.58 -0.61
N PRO A 66 -16.36 10.53 -1.50
CA PRO A 66 -14.99 11.05 -1.61
C PRO A 66 -14.44 11.62 -0.30
N GLU A 67 -15.26 12.35 0.47
CA GLU A 67 -14.84 12.93 1.76
C GLU A 67 -14.49 11.85 2.78
N GLN A 68 -15.29 10.78 2.84
CA GLN A 68 -15.05 9.66 3.74
C GLN A 68 -13.80 8.88 3.33
N TYR A 69 -13.60 8.66 2.02
CA TYR A 69 -12.37 8.06 1.49
C TYR A 69 -11.14 8.91 1.85
N LEU A 70 -11.17 10.22 1.61
CA LEU A 70 -10.06 11.11 1.94
C LEU A 70 -9.80 11.18 3.45
N GLY A 71 -10.84 11.11 4.28
CA GLY A 71 -10.70 11.02 5.73
C GLY A 71 -10.00 9.73 6.17
N ARG A 72 -10.32 8.60 5.54
CA ARG A 72 -9.65 7.31 5.78
C ARG A 72 -8.20 7.33 5.30
N LEU A 73 -7.94 7.90 4.13
CA LEU A 73 -6.59 8.10 3.61
C LEU A 73 -5.77 8.98 4.57
N ALA A 74 -6.33 10.09 5.06
CA ALA A 74 -5.66 10.97 6.03
C ALA A 74 -5.29 10.22 7.33
N ARG A 75 -6.15 9.30 7.81
CA ARG A 75 -5.83 8.44 8.97
C ARG A 75 -4.68 7.49 8.70
N THR A 76 -4.64 6.88 7.52
CA THR A 76 -3.53 6.01 7.09
C THR A 76 -2.23 6.79 6.98
N LEU A 77 -2.25 7.98 6.39
CA LEU A 77 -1.07 8.85 6.29
C LEU A 77 -0.59 9.35 7.65
N THR A 78 -1.52 9.69 8.55
CA THR A 78 -1.19 10.09 9.93
C THR A 78 -0.52 8.94 10.69
N ARG A 79 -1.03 7.70 10.55
CA ARG A 79 -0.43 6.51 11.16
C ARG A 79 1.00 6.29 10.66
N LEU A 80 1.22 6.39 9.34
CA LEU A 80 2.56 6.26 8.76
C LEU A 80 3.50 7.36 9.28
N TRP A 81 3.04 8.62 9.27
CA TRP A 81 3.81 9.78 9.74
C TRP A 81 4.19 9.69 11.21
N ARG A 82 3.33 9.08 12.04
CA ARG A 82 3.59 8.84 13.47
C ARG A 82 4.42 7.60 13.75
N THR A 83 4.90 6.89 12.72
CA THR A 83 5.76 5.71 12.88
C THR A 83 7.21 6.10 12.55
N PRO A 84 8.08 6.38 13.54
CA PRO A 84 9.49 6.73 13.28
C PRO A 84 10.26 5.59 12.61
N GLY A 85 9.86 4.34 12.86
CA GLY A 85 10.48 3.16 12.26
C GLY A 85 10.43 3.13 10.73
N ARG A 86 9.62 3.96 10.07
CA ARG A 86 9.62 4.14 8.61
C ARG A 86 10.96 4.62 8.03
N PHE A 87 11.79 5.24 8.87
CA PHE A 87 13.15 5.66 8.54
C PHE A 87 14.22 4.61 8.90
N GLN A 88 13.84 3.55 9.60
CA GLN A 88 14.76 2.52 10.09
C GLN A 88 14.65 1.21 9.29
N GLN A 89 13.50 0.96 8.67
CA GLN A 89 13.21 -0.26 7.94
C GLN A 89 12.55 0.07 6.60
N SER A 90 13.02 -0.54 5.51
CA SER A 90 12.35 -0.47 4.21
C SER A 90 11.09 -1.34 4.18
N VAL A 91 10.20 -1.13 3.21
CA VAL A 91 8.98 -1.95 3.11
C VAL A 91 9.29 -3.39 2.67
N ALA A 92 10.36 -3.57 1.89
CA ALA A 92 10.87 -4.88 1.51
C ALA A 92 11.47 -5.63 2.71
N GLU A 93 12.25 -4.95 3.56
CA GLU A 93 12.75 -5.49 4.83
C GLU A 93 11.59 -5.87 5.76
N SER A 94 10.59 -5.00 5.89
CA SER A 94 9.36 -5.28 6.66
C SER A 94 8.63 -6.53 6.17
N SER A 95 8.51 -6.70 4.86
CA SER A 95 7.91 -7.89 4.25
C SER A 95 8.68 -9.17 4.59
N PHE A 96 10.01 -9.10 4.54
CA PHE A 96 10.88 -10.24 4.87
C PHE A 96 10.80 -10.60 6.35
N ASP A 97 10.80 -9.58 7.23
CA ASP A 97 10.76 -9.73 8.68
C ASP A 97 9.39 -10.16 9.23
N ALA A 98 8.36 -10.31 8.38
CA ALA A 98 6.99 -10.63 8.80
C ALA A 98 6.91 -11.86 9.73
N TRP A 99 7.66 -12.92 9.40
CA TRP A 99 7.75 -14.14 10.21
C TRP A 99 8.49 -13.94 11.53
N ILE A 100 9.43 -13.00 11.59
CA ILE A 100 10.32 -12.79 12.74
C ILE A 100 9.72 -11.81 13.74
N LYS A 101 9.17 -10.70 13.26
CA LYS A 101 8.83 -9.52 14.09
C LYS A 101 7.34 -9.23 14.20
N LEU A 102 6.53 -9.56 13.20
CA LEU A 102 5.10 -9.20 13.24
C LEU A 102 4.32 -10.02 14.28
N TYR A 103 4.75 -11.27 14.54
CA TYR A 103 4.20 -12.12 15.58
C TYR A 103 4.88 -11.96 16.96
N LYS A 104 5.84 -11.02 17.08
CA LYS A 104 6.60 -10.73 18.32
C LYS A 104 6.77 -9.22 18.54
N ALA A 105 5.72 -8.45 18.27
CA ALA A 105 5.74 -7.00 18.49
C ALA A 105 5.86 -6.68 20.00
N ASP A 106 6.67 -5.68 20.30
CA ASP A 106 6.87 -5.08 21.63
C ASP A 106 6.60 -3.56 21.60
N GLU A 107 6.72 -2.90 22.74
CA GLU A 107 6.51 -1.44 22.85
C GLU A 107 7.49 -0.61 21.99
N ALA A 108 8.67 -1.15 21.68
CA ALA A 108 9.66 -0.46 20.87
C ALA A 108 9.39 -0.57 19.36
N THR A 109 8.53 -1.50 18.94
CA THR A 109 8.26 -1.86 17.54
C THR A 109 7.96 -0.64 16.64
N PRO A 110 7.08 0.31 17.01
CA PRO A 110 6.82 1.49 16.18
C PRO A 110 8.04 2.37 15.91
N ASN A 111 9.08 2.31 16.75
CA ASN A 111 10.30 3.10 16.62
C ASN A 111 11.34 2.49 15.67
N HIS A 112 11.21 1.20 15.33
CA HIS A 112 12.21 0.49 14.54
C HIS A 112 11.64 -0.37 13.40
N THR A 113 10.33 -0.45 13.25
CA THR A 113 9.67 -1.13 12.12
C THR A 113 8.69 -0.23 11.40
N VAL A 114 8.31 -0.65 10.20
CA VAL A 114 7.18 -0.08 9.47
C VAL A 114 6.26 -1.20 9.02
N SER A 115 4.97 -0.94 8.92
CA SER A 115 4.00 -1.92 8.41
C SER A 115 4.06 -2.00 6.89
N TYR A 116 4.27 -3.20 6.34
CA TYR A 116 4.16 -3.42 4.89
C TYR A 116 2.72 -3.27 4.36
N TYR A 117 1.69 -3.37 5.21
CA TYR A 117 0.31 -2.98 4.86
C TYR A 117 0.22 -1.47 4.70
N THR A 118 0.60 -0.70 5.74
CA THR A 118 0.43 0.75 5.73
C THR A 118 1.38 1.45 4.74
N LYS A 119 2.69 1.20 4.80
CA LYS A 119 3.64 1.81 3.85
C LYS A 119 3.43 1.25 2.44
N GLY A 120 3.12 -0.05 2.29
CA GLY A 120 2.82 -0.65 0.99
C GLY A 120 1.56 -0.06 0.33
N GLY A 121 0.49 0.19 1.09
CA GLY A 121 -0.70 0.87 0.57
C GLY A 121 -0.45 2.31 0.16
N VAL A 122 0.41 3.04 0.88
CA VAL A 122 0.83 4.40 0.47
C VAL A 122 1.73 4.35 -0.77
N ILE A 123 2.61 3.35 -0.89
CA ILE A 123 3.38 3.11 -2.13
C ILE A 123 2.45 2.83 -3.30
N ALA A 124 1.42 2.01 -3.11
CA ALA A 124 0.42 1.71 -4.14
C ALA A 124 -0.32 2.98 -4.59
N LEU A 125 -0.73 3.84 -3.65
CA LEU A 125 -1.27 5.18 -3.96
C LEU A 125 -0.29 6.01 -4.79
N CYS A 126 0.97 6.14 -4.34
CA CYS A 126 1.98 6.91 -5.06
C CYS A 126 2.24 6.36 -6.47
N LEU A 127 2.27 5.04 -6.61
CA LEU A 127 2.45 4.38 -7.90
C LEU A 127 1.27 4.64 -8.84
N ASP A 128 0.03 4.55 -8.35
CA ASP A 128 -1.17 4.85 -9.15
C ASP A 128 -1.17 6.31 -9.65
N LEU A 129 -0.87 7.26 -8.76
CA LEU A 129 -0.83 8.69 -9.11
C LEU A 129 0.33 9.00 -10.07
N LEU A 130 1.52 8.44 -9.84
CA LEU A 130 2.68 8.67 -10.69
C LEU A 130 2.48 8.06 -12.09
N LEU A 131 1.91 6.86 -12.19
CA LEU A 131 1.56 6.25 -13.48
C LEU A 131 0.59 7.14 -14.26
N ARG A 132 -0.48 7.63 -13.61
CA ARG A 132 -1.43 8.54 -14.23
C ARG A 132 -0.76 9.83 -14.69
N ARG A 133 0.16 10.39 -13.90
CA ARG A 133 0.91 11.60 -14.26
C ARG A 133 1.80 11.38 -15.49
N GLU A 134 2.66 10.38 -15.47
CA GLU A 134 3.64 10.14 -16.55
C GLU A 134 2.97 9.67 -17.85
N SER A 135 1.78 9.08 -17.75
CA SER A 135 0.99 8.59 -18.89
C SER A 135 -0.11 9.55 -19.37
N ALA A 136 -0.20 10.76 -18.81
CA ALA A 136 -1.32 11.69 -19.04
C ALA A 136 -2.71 11.05 -18.86
N GLY A 137 -2.83 10.16 -17.87
CA GLY A 137 -4.05 9.48 -17.48
C GLY A 137 -4.33 8.17 -18.23
N ALA A 138 -3.47 7.78 -19.19
CA ALA A 138 -3.68 6.59 -20.00
C ALA A 138 -3.41 5.27 -19.25
N GLN A 139 -2.59 5.31 -18.19
CA GLN A 139 -2.22 4.14 -17.39
C GLN A 139 -2.37 4.40 -15.89
N SER A 140 -2.69 3.34 -15.16
CA SER A 140 -2.87 3.34 -13.71
C SER A 140 -2.33 2.06 -13.08
N LEU A 141 -2.40 1.96 -11.75
CA LEU A 141 -2.10 0.71 -11.05
C LEU A 141 -3.03 -0.43 -11.50
N ASP A 142 -4.24 -0.12 -11.98
CA ASP A 142 -5.18 -1.11 -12.52
C ASP A 142 -4.61 -1.84 -13.75
N ASP A 143 -3.79 -1.17 -14.56
CA ASP A 143 -3.10 -1.80 -15.69
C ASP A 143 -2.07 -2.83 -15.22
N VAL A 144 -1.28 -2.48 -14.20
CA VAL A 144 -0.30 -3.38 -13.60
C VAL A 144 -1.00 -4.59 -12.98
N MET A 145 -2.10 -4.38 -12.25
CA MET A 145 -2.87 -5.48 -11.64
C MET A 145 -3.48 -6.41 -12.70
N ARG A 146 -3.97 -5.87 -13.83
CA ARG A 146 -4.42 -6.67 -14.97
C ARG A 146 -3.28 -7.47 -15.60
N MET A 147 -2.11 -6.87 -15.78
CA MET A 147 -0.93 -7.57 -16.28
C MET A 147 -0.49 -8.70 -15.33
N LEU A 148 -0.51 -8.45 -14.03
CA LEU A 148 -0.20 -9.42 -12.99
C LEU A 148 -1.18 -10.60 -13.02
N TRP A 149 -2.48 -10.33 -13.19
CA TRP A 149 -3.48 -11.39 -13.41
C TRP A 149 -3.21 -12.20 -14.67
N THR A 150 -2.99 -11.55 -15.82
CA THR A 150 -2.77 -12.24 -17.09
C THR A 150 -1.50 -13.09 -17.09
N ARG A 151 -0.41 -12.61 -16.48
CA ARG A 151 0.87 -13.34 -16.48
C ARG A 151 0.97 -14.41 -15.41
N HIS A 152 0.31 -14.22 -14.26
CA HIS A 152 0.49 -15.09 -13.09
C HIS A 152 -0.82 -15.69 -12.60
N GLY A 153 -1.83 -14.86 -12.34
CA GLY A 153 -3.08 -15.31 -11.71
C GLY A 153 -3.91 -16.28 -12.55
N ALA A 154 -3.99 -16.06 -13.87
CA ALA A 154 -4.80 -16.87 -14.78
C ALA A 154 -4.25 -18.30 -14.97
N SER A 155 -2.92 -18.44 -15.06
CA SER A 155 -2.21 -19.72 -15.16
C SER A 155 -1.85 -20.33 -13.80
N ASN A 156 -2.11 -19.61 -12.70
CA ASN A 156 -1.70 -19.96 -11.34
C ASN A 156 -0.17 -20.10 -11.19
N GLU A 157 0.58 -19.38 -12.02
CA GLU A 157 2.04 -19.28 -11.94
C GLU A 157 2.42 -18.32 -10.81
N PRO A 158 3.30 -18.70 -9.89
CA PRO A 158 3.73 -17.80 -8.83
C PRO A 158 4.52 -16.61 -9.35
N VAL A 159 4.47 -15.50 -8.61
CA VAL A 159 5.23 -14.28 -8.90
C VAL A 159 6.65 -14.43 -8.34
N PRO A 160 7.71 -14.43 -9.17
CA PRO A 160 9.09 -14.45 -8.69
C PRO A 160 9.44 -13.15 -7.95
N GLU A 161 10.50 -13.15 -7.14
CA GLU A 161 11.00 -11.91 -6.50
C GLU A 161 11.38 -10.88 -7.56
N GLY A 162 10.93 -9.64 -7.40
CA GLY A 162 11.07 -8.59 -8.41
C GLY A 162 10.08 -8.66 -9.58
N GLY A 163 9.18 -9.66 -9.59
CA GLY A 163 8.24 -9.87 -10.70
C GLY A 163 7.24 -8.73 -10.87
N PHE A 164 6.77 -8.14 -9.77
CA PHE A 164 5.89 -6.97 -9.82
C PHE A 164 6.62 -5.73 -10.39
N GLU A 165 7.84 -5.46 -9.91
CA GLU A 165 8.67 -4.36 -10.41
C GLU A 165 8.97 -4.52 -11.91
N ALA A 166 9.24 -5.74 -12.38
CA ALA A 166 9.45 -6.02 -13.80
C ALA A 166 8.19 -5.75 -14.65
N LEU A 167 6.99 -5.95 -14.11
CA LEU A 167 5.75 -5.56 -14.80
C LEU A 167 5.63 -4.04 -14.92
N VAL A 168 5.93 -3.31 -13.84
CA VAL A 168 5.95 -1.85 -13.84
C VAL A 168 6.97 -1.31 -14.84
N ASP A 169 8.18 -1.88 -14.87
CA ASP A 169 9.24 -1.52 -15.83
C ASP A 169 8.78 -1.70 -17.29
N SER A 170 8.00 -2.74 -17.58
CA SER A 170 7.51 -3.01 -18.92
C SER A 170 6.48 -1.99 -19.44
N LEU A 171 5.98 -1.08 -18.59
CA LEU A 171 5.15 0.05 -19.02
C LEU A 171 5.96 1.17 -19.69
N GLY A 172 7.29 1.17 -19.56
CA GLY A 172 8.19 2.08 -20.29
C GLY A 172 8.43 3.45 -19.65
N HIS A 173 7.98 3.65 -18.40
CA HIS A 173 8.15 4.93 -17.68
C HIS A 173 9.34 4.89 -16.73
N ALA A 174 10.52 5.32 -17.20
CA ALA A 174 11.76 5.25 -16.42
C ALA A 174 11.68 5.98 -15.06
N THR A 175 10.92 7.07 -14.97
CA THR A 175 10.65 7.79 -13.72
C THR A 175 9.87 6.93 -12.73
N VAL A 176 8.85 6.19 -13.20
CA VAL A 176 8.02 5.29 -12.38
C VAL A 176 8.88 4.16 -11.82
N SER A 177 9.63 3.48 -12.70
CA SER A 177 10.53 2.38 -12.33
C SER A 177 11.53 2.77 -11.25
N ARG A 178 12.22 3.90 -11.44
CA ARG A 178 13.22 4.39 -10.49
C ARG A 178 12.58 4.76 -9.16
N SER A 179 11.45 5.46 -9.20
CA SER A 179 10.72 5.89 -8.01
C SER A 179 10.24 4.67 -7.20
N LEU A 180 9.62 3.69 -7.88
CA LEU A 180 9.15 2.47 -7.23
C LEU A 180 10.30 1.73 -6.53
N ARG A 181 11.43 1.56 -7.22
CA ARG A 181 12.60 0.89 -6.61
C ARG A 181 13.08 1.61 -5.36
N SER A 182 13.19 2.94 -5.40
CA SER A 182 13.58 3.72 -4.23
C SER A 182 12.56 3.57 -3.09
N TRP A 183 11.26 3.71 -3.38
CA TRP A 183 10.21 3.60 -2.36
C TRP A 183 10.14 2.21 -1.68
N VAL A 184 10.52 1.16 -2.40
CA VAL A 184 10.47 -0.22 -1.89
C VAL A 184 11.70 -0.56 -1.03
N TYR A 185 12.89 -0.18 -1.48
CA TYR A 185 14.15 -0.63 -0.89
C TYR A 185 14.82 0.41 0.01
N ASP A 186 14.51 1.70 -0.17
CA ASP A 186 15.06 2.78 0.66
C ASP A 186 14.16 3.07 1.87
N ARG A 187 14.65 3.94 2.75
CA ARG A 187 14.01 4.33 4.02
C ARG A 187 13.53 5.78 4.00
N ASP A 188 13.49 6.38 2.83
CA ASP A 188 13.12 7.77 2.62
C ASP A 188 11.60 7.98 2.63
N GLU A 189 11.20 9.26 2.67
CA GLU A 189 9.80 9.66 2.60
C GLU A 189 9.21 9.49 1.19
N LEU A 190 7.91 9.23 1.16
CA LEU A 190 7.13 9.12 -0.08
C LEU A 190 6.63 10.52 -0.51
N PRO A 191 6.61 10.85 -1.82
CA PRO A 191 6.19 12.17 -2.32
C PRO A 191 4.66 12.33 -2.35
N VAL A 192 3.96 11.87 -1.31
CA VAL A 192 2.49 11.80 -1.24
C VAL A 192 1.84 13.18 -1.46
N ALA A 193 2.36 14.21 -0.79
CA ALA A 193 1.79 15.56 -0.86
C ALA A 193 1.95 16.19 -2.26
N GLU A 194 3.05 15.90 -2.95
CA GLU A 194 3.28 16.34 -4.33
C GLU A 194 2.31 15.63 -5.27
N LEU A 195 2.28 14.31 -5.23
CA LEU A 195 1.46 13.50 -6.12
C LEU A 195 -0.04 13.75 -5.92
N LEU A 196 -0.51 13.94 -4.68
CA LEU A 196 -1.92 14.28 -4.43
C LEU A 196 -2.30 15.66 -5.01
N ARG A 197 -1.37 16.63 -4.99
CA ARG A 197 -1.61 17.98 -5.49
C ARG A 197 -1.88 18.00 -6.99
N ASP A 198 -1.19 17.15 -7.74
CA ASP A 198 -1.39 16.98 -9.19
C ASP A 198 -2.84 16.55 -9.53
N PHE A 199 -3.55 15.98 -8.55
CA PHE A 199 -4.94 15.52 -8.66
C PHE A 199 -5.92 16.36 -7.83
N GLY A 200 -5.55 17.58 -7.46
CA GLY A 200 -6.43 18.54 -6.77
C GLY A 200 -6.67 18.24 -5.29
N VAL A 201 -5.91 17.31 -4.69
CA VAL A 201 -6.00 16.98 -3.26
C VAL A 201 -4.84 17.64 -2.52
N THR A 202 -5.15 18.50 -1.54
CA THR A 202 -4.12 19.15 -0.71
C THR A 202 -3.96 18.42 0.61
N LEU A 203 -2.75 17.90 0.87
CA LEU A 203 -2.36 17.36 2.18
C LEU A 203 -1.78 18.47 3.06
N ARG A 204 -2.31 18.62 4.29
CA ARG A 204 -1.77 19.54 5.31
C ARG A 204 -1.52 18.78 6.61
N TRP A 205 -0.32 18.93 7.15
CA TRP A 205 0.02 18.44 8.47
C TRP A 205 -0.35 19.49 9.52
N ALA A 206 -0.89 19.03 10.65
CA ALA A 206 -1.24 19.87 11.79
C ALA A 206 -0.85 19.16 13.10
N SER A 207 -0.68 19.94 14.16
CA SER A 207 -0.50 19.39 15.50
C SER A 207 -1.72 18.57 15.91
N ALA A 208 -1.48 17.44 16.57
CA ALA A 208 -2.55 16.61 17.10
C ALA A 208 -3.35 17.39 18.17
N ARG A 209 -4.68 17.33 18.10
CA ARG A 209 -5.56 17.95 19.10
C ARG A 209 -5.46 17.26 20.46
N ASP A 210 -5.42 15.92 20.43
CA ASP A 210 -5.20 15.06 21.57
C ASP A 210 -4.52 13.74 21.11
N ALA A 211 -4.28 12.83 22.06
CA ALA A 211 -3.66 11.52 21.76
C ALA A 211 -4.50 10.61 20.84
N ARG A 212 -5.81 10.87 20.72
CA ARG A 212 -6.75 10.10 19.90
C ARG A 212 -6.97 10.73 18.52
N ASP A 213 -6.41 11.90 18.27
CA ASP A 213 -6.50 12.54 16.96
C ASP A 213 -5.81 11.67 15.92
N THR A 214 -6.56 11.16 14.96
CA THR A 214 -6.04 10.31 13.88
C THR A 214 -5.92 11.06 12.56
N GLY A 215 -6.17 12.37 12.54
CA GLY A 215 -6.32 13.13 11.30
C GLY A 215 -7.69 12.91 10.64
N GLY A 216 -7.90 13.51 9.48
CA GLY A 216 -9.19 13.43 8.78
C GLY A 216 -9.27 14.32 7.54
N TYR A 217 -10.47 14.44 7.00
CA TYR A 217 -10.81 15.32 5.88
C TYR A 217 -11.51 16.59 6.39
N GLY A 218 -11.28 17.72 5.73
CA GLY A 218 -11.82 19.04 6.08
C GLY A 218 -10.74 20.05 6.44
N GLU A 219 -11.14 21.28 6.74
CA GLU A 219 -10.19 22.32 7.14
C GLU A 219 -9.60 22.00 8.53
N PRO A 220 -8.27 22.14 8.70
CA PRO A 220 -7.68 22.12 10.04
C PRO A 220 -8.27 23.29 10.84
N PRO A 221 -8.59 23.11 12.14
CA PRO A 221 -9.08 24.22 12.96
C PRO A 221 -8.07 25.38 12.94
N PRO A 222 -8.53 26.64 13.07
CA PRO A 222 -7.64 27.79 13.12
C PRO A 222 -6.62 27.63 14.25
N GLN A 223 -5.35 27.95 13.93
CA GLN A 223 -4.23 27.92 14.87
C GLN A 223 -4.37 28.98 15.96
#